data_AF-A0A7Y2EMK4-F1
#
_entry.id   AF-A0A7Y2EMK4-F1
#
_cell.length_a   1.000
_cell.length_b   1.000
_cell.length_c   1.000
_cell.angle_alpha   90.00
_cell.angle_beta   90.00
_cell.angle_gamma   90.00
#
_symmetry.space_group_name_H-M   'P 1'
#
loop_
_entity.id
_entity.type
_entity.pdbx_description
1 polymer ?
#
loop_
_entity_poly.entity_id
_entity_poly.type
_entity_poly.pdbx_seq_one_letter_code
_entity_poly.pdbx_strand_id
1 'polypeptide(L)'
;MTREFEYGPLAKGLYIALFCVSVPLLLLYPQYIVRYLVFLVVLGFGLRPFLVWSGLFGLWRRTLGAAERKWDEKHLADRRTQIERKQASEKYRRSRHRDPRLPKNW
;
A
#
# COMPACT_ATOMS: atom_id res chain seq x y z
N MET A 1 14.26 -15.53 20.10
CA MET A 1 13.12 -15.00 19.32
C MET A 1 13.62 -13.98 18.31
N THR A 2 14.07 -14.43 17.15
CA THR A 2 14.45 -13.56 16.03
C THR A 2 13.17 -13.00 15.41
N ARG A 3 12.87 -11.72 15.65
CA ARG A 3 11.83 -11.02 14.89
C ARG A 3 12.27 -11.02 13.43
N GLU A 4 11.64 -11.86 12.61
CA GLU A 4 11.84 -11.87 11.17
C GLU A 4 11.38 -10.50 10.64
N PHE A 5 12.36 -9.63 10.43
CA PHE A 5 12.12 -8.31 9.89
C PHE A 5 11.78 -8.51 8.41
N GLU A 6 10.50 -8.68 8.13
CA GLU A 6 9.96 -8.73 6.77
C GLU A 6 10.34 -7.43 6.07
N TYR A 7 11.10 -7.56 4.98
CA TYR A 7 11.34 -6.45 4.08
C TYR A 7 9.98 -5.97 3.57
N GLY A 8 9.67 -4.70 3.82
CA GLY A 8 8.47 -4.08 3.27
C GLY A 8 8.45 -4.26 1.75
N PRO A 9 7.27 -4.42 1.13
CA PRO A 9 7.14 -4.68 -0.30
C PRO A 9 7.88 -3.67 -1.18
N LEU A 10 7.99 -2.42 -0.71
CA LEU A 10 8.79 -1.36 -1.33
C LEU A 10 10.30 -1.66 -1.38
N ALA A 11 10.89 -2.16 -0.28
CA ALA A 11 12.31 -2.49 -0.25
C ALA A 11 12.62 -3.68 -1.16
N LYS A 12 11.71 -4.66 -1.20
CA LYS A 12 11.79 -5.81 -2.10
C LYS A 12 11.69 -5.35 -3.56
N GLY A 13 10.73 -4.48 -3.88
CA GLY A 13 10.55 -3.91 -5.21
C GLY A 13 11.74 -3.06 -5.67
N LEU A 14 12.30 -2.23 -4.79
CA LEU A 14 13.48 -1.42 -5.11
C LEU A 14 14.68 -2.31 -5.44
N TYR A 15 14.92 -3.36 -4.63
CA TYR A 15 16.01 -4.30 -4.88
C TYR A 15 15.87 -5.04 -6.21
N ILE A 16 14.64 -5.47 -6.55
CA ILE A 16 14.34 -6.09 -7.85
C ILE A 16 14.59 -5.09 -8.99
N ALA A 17 14.20 -3.82 -8.84
CA ALA A 17 14.44 -2.79 -9.84
C ALA A 17 15.95 -2.54 -10.06
N LEU A 18 16.72 -2.39 -8.99
CA LEU A 18 18.18 -2.24 -9.03
C LEU A 18 18.88 -3.45 -9.67
N PHE A 19 18.39 -4.65 -9.38
CA PHE A 19 18.88 -5.88 -10.00
C PHE A 19 18.54 -5.92 -11.49
N CYS A 20 17.34 -5.50 -11.89
CA CYS A 20 16.95 -5.42 -13.29
C CYS A 20 17.82 -4.41 -14.06
N VAL A 21 18.18 -3.28 -13.44
CA VAL A 21 19.09 -2.27 -14.01
C VAL A 21 20.53 -2.79 -14.16
N SER A 22 20.93 -3.83 -13.42
CA SER A 22 22.27 -4.41 -13.58
C SER A 22 22.51 -5.00 -14.98
N VAL A 23 21.46 -5.52 -15.63
CA VAL A 23 21.55 -6.13 -16.96
C VAL A 23 21.90 -5.11 -18.06
N PRO A 24 21.18 -3.99 -18.24
CA PRO A 24 21.57 -2.97 -19.21
C PRO A 24 22.91 -2.31 -18.87
N LEU A 25 23.26 -2.20 -17.57
CA LEU A 25 24.54 -1.65 -17.16
C LEU A 25 25.72 -2.55 -17.56
N LEU A 26 25.53 -3.87 -17.50
CA LEU A 26 26.49 -4.88 -17.96
C LEU A 26 26.77 -4.75 -19.45
N LEU A 27 25.73 -4.48 -20.24
CA LEU A 27 25.80 -4.33 -21.69
C LEU A 27 26.44 -3.00 -22.14
N LEU A 28 26.13 -1.90 -21.48
CA LEU A 28 26.58 -0.57 -21.88
C LEU A 28 28.00 -0.25 -21.37
N TYR A 29 28.33 -0.65 -20.15
CA TYR A 29 29.57 -0.24 -19.51
C TYR A 29 30.17 -1.33 -18.59
N PRO A 30 30.73 -2.41 -19.18
CA PRO A 30 31.22 -3.57 -18.42
C PRO A 30 32.35 -3.23 -17.43
N GLN A 31 33.14 -2.20 -17.73
CA GLN A 31 34.24 -1.73 -16.88
C GLN A 31 33.80 -1.22 -15.50
N TYR A 32 32.56 -0.76 -15.34
CA TYR A 32 32.05 -0.28 -14.05
C TYR A 32 31.31 -1.35 -13.25
N ILE A 33 31.20 -2.56 -13.78
CA ILE A 33 30.29 -3.56 -13.21
C ILE A 33 30.72 -4.06 -11.84
N VAL A 34 32.02 -4.16 -11.60
CA VAL A 34 32.55 -4.59 -10.30
C VAL A 34 32.24 -3.55 -9.24
N ARG A 35 32.43 -2.25 -9.56
CA ARG A 35 32.05 -1.15 -8.65
C ARG A 35 30.55 -1.12 -8.41
N TYR A 36 29.75 -1.36 -9.46
CA TYR A 36 28.31 -1.42 -9.35
C TYR A 36 27.84 -2.60 -8.50
N LEU A 37 28.43 -3.79 -8.65
CA LEU A 37 28.15 -4.97 -7.82
C LEU A 37 28.51 -4.73 -6.36
N VAL A 38 29.69 -4.16 -6.07
CA VAL A 38 30.06 -3.78 -4.70
C VAL A 38 29.07 -2.77 -4.14
N PHE A 39 28.68 -1.77 -4.93
CA PHE A 39 27.64 -0.83 -4.54
C PHE A 39 26.31 -1.53 -4.27
N LEU A 40 25.89 -2.50 -5.10
CA LEU A 40 24.64 -3.24 -4.96
C LEU A 40 24.63 -4.14 -3.72
N VAL A 41 25.77 -4.73 -3.37
CA VAL A 41 25.95 -5.49 -2.12
C VAL A 41 25.90 -4.55 -0.91
N VAL A 42 26.63 -3.44 -0.95
CA VAL A 42 26.59 -2.43 0.12
C VAL A 42 25.21 -1.82 0.26
N LEU A 43 24.49 -1.60 -0.85
CA LEU A 43 23.15 -1.07 -0.84
C LEU A 43 22.17 -2.11 -0.31
N GLY A 44 22.21 -3.35 -0.81
CA GLY A 44 21.33 -4.43 -0.36
C GLY A 44 21.52 -4.80 1.11
N PHE A 45 22.77 -4.89 1.55
CA PHE A 45 23.13 -5.28 2.92
C PHE A 45 23.16 -4.10 3.88
N GLY A 46 23.52 -2.91 3.40
CA GLY A 46 23.70 -1.68 4.18
C GLY A 46 22.48 -0.77 4.25
N LEU A 47 21.53 -0.81 3.30
CA LEU A 47 20.24 -0.12 3.51
C LEU A 47 19.52 -0.70 4.71
N ARG A 48 19.57 -2.01 4.91
CA ARG A 48 18.83 -2.68 5.99
C ARG A 48 19.17 -2.11 7.37
N PRO A 49 20.44 -2.06 7.82
CA PRO A 49 20.78 -1.42 9.07
C PRO A 49 20.57 0.10 9.00
N PHE A 50 20.80 0.77 7.87
CA PHE A 50 20.65 2.22 7.78
C PHE A 50 19.18 2.70 7.92
N LEU A 51 18.22 1.96 7.37
CA LEU A 51 16.78 2.22 7.51
C LEU A 51 16.26 1.90 8.92
N VAL A 52 16.80 0.86 9.55
CA VAL A 52 16.45 0.52 10.93
C VAL A 52 17.07 1.53 11.90
N TRP A 53 18.32 1.94 11.66
CA TRP A 53 19.08 2.85 12.50
C TRP A 53 18.62 4.31 12.38
N SER A 54 18.23 4.76 11.18
CA SER A 54 17.69 6.11 10.98
C SER A 54 16.29 6.32 11.58
N GLY A 55 15.61 5.29 12.08
CA GLY A 55 14.26 5.39 12.64
C GLY A 55 13.18 5.79 11.62
N LEU A 56 13.56 6.02 10.36
CA LEU A 56 12.70 6.49 9.28
C LEU A 56 11.58 5.49 8.96
N PHE A 57 11.83 4.20 9.23
CA PHE A 57 10.82 3.15 9.09
C PHE A 57 9.60 3.38 10.00
N GLY A 58 9.81 3.92 11.22
CA GLY A 58 8.73 4.26 12.13
C GLY A 58 7.90 5.46 11.66
N LEU A 59 8.56 6.44 11.05
CA LEU A 59 7.92 7.64 10.50
C LEU A 59 7.14 7.31 9.22
N TRP A 60 7.72 6.50 8.34
CA TRP A 60 7.09 6.03 7.11
C TRP A 60 5.88 5.13 7.38
N ARG A 61 5.95 4.24 8.38
CA ARG A 61 4.77 3.45 8.80
C ARG A 61 3.64 4.33 9.32
N ARG A 62 3.96 5.42 10.05
CA ARG A 62 2.95 6.37 10.53
C ARG A 62 2.28 7.12 9.38
N THR A 63 3.03 7.55 8.37
CA THR A 63 2.47 8.26 7.21
C THR A 63 1.66 7.35 6.31
N LEU A 64 2.16 6.14 6.00
CA LEU A 64 1.43 5.17 5.19
C LEU A 64 0.15 4.70 5.91
N GLY A 65 0.25 4.38 7.20
CA GLY A 65 -0.91 3.97 8.00
C GLY A 65 -1.97 5.07 8.13
N ALA A 66 -1.57 6.35 8.09
CA ALA A 66 -2.53 7.46 8.04
C ALA A 66 -3.24 7.57 6.68
N ALA A 67 -2.55 7.27 5.58
CA ALA A 67 -3.13 7.25 4.25
C ALA A 67 -4.08 6.06 4.05
N GLU A 68 -3.69 4.88 4.50
CA GLU A 68 -4.48 3.65 4.44
C GLU A 68 -5.76 3.77 5.28
N ARG A 69 -5.66 4.34 6.49
CA ARG A 69 -6.83 4.62 7.33
C ARG A 69 -7.85 5.54 6.64
N LYS A 70 -7.40 6.56 5.91
CA LYS A 70 -8.30 7.45 5.15
C LYS A 70 -9.03 6.72 4.02
N TRP A 71 -8.35 5.78 3.38
CA TRP A 71 -8.94 4.95 2.33
C TRP A 71 -9.95 3.95 2.88
N ASP A 72 -9.59 3.27 3.98
CA ASP A 72 -10.49 2.36 4.67
C ASP A 72 -11.73 3.06 5.21
N GLU A 73 -11.58 4.24 5.79
CA GLU A 73 -12.70 5.02 6.32
C GLU A 73 -13.69 5.42 5.21
N LYS A 74 -13.17 5.80 4.04
CA LYS A 74 -14.01 6.08 2.87
C LYS A 74 -14.74 4.83 2.38
N HIS A 75 -14.05 3.70 2.25
CA HIS A 75 -14.68 2.45 1.85
C HIS A 75 -15.71 1.93 2.86
N LEU A 76 -15.45 2.07 4.16
CA LEU A 76 -16.40 1.72 5.20
C LEU A 76 -17.62 2.64 5.19
N ALA A 77 -17.44 3.95 4.94
CA ALA A 77 -18.55 4.89 4.80
C ALA A 77 -19.44 4.54 3.58
N ASP A 78 -18.84 4.24 2.44
CA ASP A 78 -19.57 3.82 1.23
C ASP A 78 -20.34 2.50 1.46
N ARG A 79 -19.72 1.54 2.15
CA ARG A 79 -20.38 0.28 2.53
C ARG A 79 -21.56 0.52 3.48
N ARG A 80 -21.40 1.39 4.49
CA ARG A 80 -22.48 1.72 5.44
C ARG A 80 -23.67 2.35 4.72
N THR A 81 -23.44 3.32 3.84
CA THR A 81 -24.53 3.96 3.09
C THR A 81 -25.25 2.98 2.15
N GLN A 82 -24.54 2.02 1.54
CA GLN A 82 -25.17 0.97 0.74
C GLN A 82 -26.03 0.02 1.58
N ILE A 83 -25.55 -0.36 2.77
CA ILE A 83 -26.30 -1.22 3.69
C ILE A 83 -27.56 -0.50 4.17
N GLU A 84 -27.45 0.77 4.59
CA GLU A 84 -28.60 1.58 5.01
C GLU A 84 -29.63 1.74 3.87
N ARG A 85 -29.18 1.99 2.63
CA ARG A 85 -30.08 2.06 1.47
C ARG A 85 -30.81 0.74 1.24
N LYS A 86 -30.11 -0.40 1.33
CA LYS A 86 -30.73 -1.72 1.19
C LYS A 86 -31.74 -1.98 2.30
N GLN A 87 -31.37 -1.74 3.56
CA GLN A 87 -32.26 -1.92 4.70
C GLN A 87 -33.49 -1.03 4.62
N ALA A 88 -33.33 0.24 4.22
CA ALA A 88 -34.44 1.15 3.98
C ALA A 88 -35.37 0.62 2.88
N SER A 89 -34.81 0.21 1.73
CA SER A 89 -35.61 -0.36 0.64
C SER A 89 -36.36 -1.63 1.05
N GLU A 90 -35.74 -2.51 1.84
CA GLU A 90 -36.39 -3.74 2.32
C GLU A 90 -37.50 -3.44 3.34
N LYS A 91 -37.26 -2.47 4.24
CA LYS A 91 -38.26 -2.00 5.19
C LYS A 91 -39.51 -1.48 4.49
N TYR A 92 -39.34 -0.61 3.48
CA TYR A 92 -40.48 -0.07 2.73
C TYR A 92 -41.11 -1.09 1.79
N ARG A 93 -40.36 -2.04 1.22
CA ARG A 93 -40.90 -3.14 0.42
C ARG A 93 -41.82 -4.06 1.24
N ARG A 94 -41.53 -4.25 2.52
CA ARG A 94 -42.35 -5.08 3.44
C ARG A 94 -43.44 -4.28 4.17
N SER A 95 -43.38 -2.95 4.14
CA SER A 95 -44.38 -2.09 4.78
C SER A 95 -45.48 -1.70 3.79
N ARG A 96 -46.73 -1.55 4.27
CA ARG A 96 -47.82 -0.96 3.46
C ARG A 96 -47.68 0.56 3.25
N HIS A 97 -46.67 1.19 3.84
CA HIS A 97 -46.47 2.64 3.78
C HIS A 97 -45.48 3.00 2.65
N ARG A 98 -45.85 4.01 1.85
CA ARG A 98 -45.01 4.55 0.76
C ARG A 98 -43.76 5.22 1.36
N ASP A 99 -42.61 4.96 0.76
CA ASP A 99 -41.36 5.61 1.16
C ASP A 99 -41.47 7.13 0.88
N PRO A 100 -41.27 7.99 1.89
CA PRO A 100 -41.40 9.46 1.76
C PRO A 100 -40.35 10.10 0.84
N ARG A 101 -39.30 9.38 0.45
CA ARG A 101 -38.26 9.88 -0.46
C ARG A 101 -38.59 9.71 -1.95
N LEU A 102 -39.63 8.95 -2.30
CA LEU A 102 -40.02 8.79 -3.70
C LEU A 102 -40.92 9.94 -4.18
N PRO A 103 -40.72 10.42 -5.43
CA PRO A 103 -41.58 11.42 -6.02
C PRO A 103 -43.03 10.90 -6.09
N LYS A 104 -43.98 11.81 -5.90
CA LYS A 104 -45.41 11.52 -5.73
C LYS A 104 -46.05 10.81 -6.94
N ASN A 105 -45.37 10.83 -8.09
CA ASN A 105 -45.89 10.44 -9.41
C ASN A 105 -45.27 9.14 -9.97
N TRP A 106 -44.48 8.43 -9.16
CA TRP A 106 -44.02 7.06 -9.45
C TRP A 106 -45.09 6.05 -9.03
#